data_AF-A0A9D8XFD5-F1
#
_entry.id   AF-A0A9D8XFD5-F1
#
_cell.length_a   1.000
_cell.length_b   1.000
_cell.length_c   1.000
_cell.angle_alpha   90.00
_cell.angle_beta   90.00
_cell.angle_gamma   90.00
#
_symmetry.space_group_name_H-M   'P 1'
#
loop_
_entity.id
_entity.type
_entity.pdbx_description
1 polymer ?
#
loop_
_entity_poly.entity_id
_entity_poly.type
_entity_poly.pdbx_seq_one_letter_code
_entity_poly.pdbx_strand_id
1 'polypeptide(L)'
;MKKIAFILTIIAITFASCSSFKPADKPTSQEPTAWEYKVVKIADKDVLTQNTTINTLSLEGWELINTYTEISTSIGRSGYSEYINVHTTNINFIFKRPLSSISTTQPAE
;
A
#
# COMPACT_ATOMS: atom_id res chain seq x y z
N MET A 1 9.59 -61.13 -23.59
CA MET A 1 10.78 -60.24 -23.68
C MET A 1 10.47 -58.81 -24.15
N LYS A 2 9.57 -58.58 -25.14
CA LYS A 2 9.20 -57.22 -25.60
C LYS A 2 8.57 -56.28 -24.55
N LYS A 3 7.82 -56.81 -23.58
CA LYS A 3 7.16 -56.01 -22.52
C LYS A 3 8.15 -55.42 -21.50
N ILE A 4 9.26 -56.11 -21.25
CA ILE A 4 10.30 -55.67 -20.30
C ILE A 4 11.13 -54.53 -20.92
N ALA A 5 11.42 -54.61 -22.22
CA ALA A 5 12.09 -53.54 -22.94
C ALA A 5 11.28 -52.24 -22.91
N PHE A 6 9.95 -52.32 -23.08
CA PHE A 6 9.06 -51.15 -23.08
C PHE A 6 9.00 -50.42 -21.73
N ILE A 7 9.04 -51.18 -20.61
CA ILE A 7 9.03 -50.62 -19.26
C ILE A 7 10.35 -49.90 -18.95
N LEU A 8 11.48 -50.44 -19.40
CA LEU A 8 12.79 -49.80 -19.24
C LEU A 8 12.90 -48.50 -20.03
N THR A 9 12.28 -48.40 -21.22
CA THR A 9 12.27 -47.16 -22.00
C THR A 9 11.45 -46.06 -21.33
N ILE A 10 10.32 -46.39 -20.71
CA ILE A 10 9.47 -45.41 -20.01
C ILE A 10 10.20 -44.86 -18.76
N ILE A 11 10.92 -45.71 -18.02
CA ILE A 11 11.72 -45.28 -16.86
C ILE A 11 12.89 -44.39 -17.31
N ALA A 12 13.55 -44.69 -18.42
CA ALA A 12 14.63 -43.84 -18.93
C ALA A 12 14.15 -42.43 -19.35
N ILE A 13 12.94 -42.33 -19.90
CA ILE A 13 12.35 -41.04 -20.33
C ILE A 13 11.93 -40.18 -19.13
N THR A 14 11.45 -40.78 -18.03
CA THR A 14 11.08 -40.02 -16.82
C THR A 14 12.29 -39.49 -16.06
N PHE A 15 13.43 -40.18 -16.07
CA PHE A 15 14.67 -39.67 -15.44
C PHE A 15 15.39 -38.60 -16.28
N ALA A 16 15.24 -38.59 -17.60
CA ALA A 16 15.83 -37.55 -18.45
C ALA A 16 15.08 -36.20 -18.39
N SER A 17 13.84 -36.17 -17.89
CA SER A 17 12.99 -34.98 -17.86
C SER A 17 13.19 -34.06 -16.64
N CYS A 18 14.11 -34.38 -15.71
CA CYS A 18 14.37 -33.53 -14.54
C CYS A 18 15.59 -32.61 -14.66
N SER A 19 16.32 -32.59 -15.78
CA SER A 19 17.54 -31.77 -15.92
C SER A 19 17.30 -30.33 -16.38
N SER A 20 16.05 -29.92 -16.61
CA SER A 20 15.72 -28.56 -17.11
C SER A 20 15.09 -27.63 -16.07
N PHE A 21 15.04 -28.01 -14.79
CA PHE A 21 14.71 -27.04 -13.74
C PHE A 21 15.93 -26.17 -13.46
N LYS A 22 16.11 -25.11 -14.26
CA LYS A 22 16.90 -23.96 -13.82
C LYS A 22 16.17 -23.42 -12.59
N PRO A 23 16.77 -23.39 -11.39
CA PRO A 23 16.16 -22.71 -10.27
C PRO A 23 15.87 -21.29 -10.73
N ALA A 24 14.59 -20.90 -10.70
CA ALA A 24 14.17 -19.53 -10.91
C ALA A 24 15.09 -18.65 -10.07
N ASP A 25 15.56 -17.55 -10.68
CA ASP A 25 16.41 -16.56 -10.05
C ASP A 25 16.05 -16.42 -8.58
N LYS A 26 17.04 -16.66 -7.71
CA LYS A 26 16.98 -16.43 -6.27
C LYS A 26 16.09 -15.20 -6.06
N PRO A 27 14.93 -15.29 -5.36
CA PRO A 27 14.05 -14.14 -5.22
C PRO A 27 14.93 -13.06 -4.63
N THR A 28 15.17 -12.01 -5.41
CA THR A 28 15.82 -10.79 -4.95
C THR A 28 15.15 -10.50 -3.63
N SER A 29 15.90 -10.63 -2.54
CA SER A 29 15.40 -10.34 -1.20
C SER A 29 14.76 -8.97 -1.31
N GLN A 30 13.43 -8.91 -1.33
CA GLN A 30 12.72 -7.65 -1.27
C GLN A 30 13.03 -7.15 0.13
N GLU A 31 14.10 -6.35 0.23
CA GLU A 31 14.33 -5.47 1.35
C GLU A 31 12.97 -4.86 1.69
N PRO A 32 12.47 -5.02 2.94
CA PRO A 32 11.15 -4.53 3.29
C PRO A 32 11.11 -3.05 2.95
N THR A 33 10.28 -2.69 1.97
CA THR A 33 10.15 -1.30 1.55
C THR A 33 9.62 -0.53 2.74
N ALA A 34 10.45 0.35 3.30
CA ALA A 34 10.02 1.23 4.37
C ALA A 34 9.02 2.23 3.78
N TRP A 35 7.92 2.49 4.50
CA TRP A 35 6.87 3.40 4.08
C TRP A 35 6.83 4.62 4.98
N GLU A 36 6.64 5.80 4.39
CA GLU A 36 6.24 7.00 5.13
C GLU A 36 4.74 7.25 4.96
N TYR A 37 4.12 7.81 6.00
CA TYR A 37 2.69 8.04 6.08
C TYR A 37 2.38 9.51 6.39
N LYS A 38 1.30 10.03 5.83
CA LYS A 38 0.84 11.40 6.06
C LYS A 38 -0.68 11.44 6.21
N VAL A 39 -1.16 12.15 7.23
CA VAL A 39 -2.59 12.44 7.42
C VAL A 39 -2.86 13.87 7.00
N VAL A 40 -3.88 14.05 6.16
CA VAL A 40 -4.26 15.36 5.62
C VAL A 40 -5.69 15.66 6.03
N LYS A 41 -5.85 16.75 6.78
CA LYS A 41 -7.13 17.28 7.26
C LYS A 41 -7.61 18.35 6.29
N ILE A 42 -8.83 18.20 5.78
CA ILE A 42 -9.33 19.03 4.66
C ILE A 42 -10.54 19.89 5.04
N ALA A 43 -11.27 19.51 6.10
CA ALA A 43 -12.57 20.12 6.42
C ALA A 43 -12.55 21.63 6.69
N ASP A 44 -11.47 22.16 7.25
CA ASP A 44 -11.37 23.59 7.62
C ASP A 44 -10.75 24.46 6.51
N LYS A 45 -10.48 23.89 5.33
CA LYS A 45 -9.83 24.59 4.22
C LYS A 45 -10.84 25.01 3.15
N ASP A 46 -10.58 26.11 2.45
CA ASP A 46 -11.40 26.52 1.30
C ASP A 46 -11.33 25.49 0.17
N VAL A 47 -12.41 25.37 -0.61
CA VAL A 47 -12.58 24.33 -1.66
C VAL A 47 -11.43 24.31 -2.66
N LEU A 48 -10.84 25.46 -3.00
CA LEU A 48 -9.71 25.53 -3.92
C LEU A 48 -8.48 24.89 -3.28
N THR A 49 -8.18 25.21 -2.02
CA THR A 49 -7.11 24.58 -1.25
C THR A 49 -7.33 23.08 -1.03
N GLN A 50 -8.58 22.64 -0.85
CA GLN A 50 -8.91 21.21 -0.76
C GLN A 50 -8.48 20.46 -2.03
N ASN A 51 -8.90 20.96 -3.20
CA ASN A 51 -8.59 20.36 -4.49
C ASN A 51 -7.10 20.39 -4.82
N THR A 52 -6.42 21.52 -4.56
CA THR A 52 -4.98 21.64 -4.84
C THR A 52 -4.15 20.72 -3.96
N THR A 53 -4.49 20.55 -2.67
CA THR A 53 -3.74 19.69 -1.76
C THR A 53 -3.77 18.22 -2.20
N ILE A 54 -4.96 17.69 -2.53
CA ILE A 54 -5.11 16.30 -2.96
C ILE A 54 -4.37 16.06 -4.29
N ASN A 55 -4.53 16.97 -5.25
CA ASN A 55 -3.88 16.85 -6.55
C ASN A 55 -2.35 16.91 -6.44
N THR A 56 -1.82 17.79 -5.59
CA THR A 56 -0.38 17.91 -5.38
C THR A 56 0.21 16.63 -4.80
N LEU A 57 -0.47 16.01 -3.83
CA LEU A 57 0.00 14.74 -3.24
C LEU A 57 0.02 13.61 -4.26
N SER A 58 -0.97 13.53 -5.15
CA SER A 58 -0.95 12.55 -6.23
C SER A 58 0.22 12.76 -7.19
N LEU A 59 0.59 14.02 -7.49
CA LEU A 59 1.74 14.34 -8.34
C LEU A 59 3.08 14.04 -7.66
N GLU A 60 3.15 14.17 -6.33
CA GLU A 60 4.31 13.84 -5.49
C GLU A 60 4.50 12.33 -5.24
N GLY A 61 3.65 11.47 -5.84
CA GLY A 61 3.74 10.02 -5.70
C GLY A 61 3.17 9.48 -4.38
N TRP A 62 2.34 10.25 -3.68
CA TRP A 62 1.59 9.75 -2.54
C TRP A 62 0.37 8.94 -2.99
N GLU A 63 0.19 7.76 -2.41
CA GLU A 63 -0.95 6.88 -2.62
C GLU A 63 -1.96 7.07 -1.48
N LEU A 64 -3.22 7.35 -1.81
CA LEU A 64 -4.31 7.38 -0.83
C LEU A 64 -4.65 5.95 -0.40
N ILE A 65 -4.62 5.67 0.89
CA ILE A 65 -4.88 4.32 1.43
C ILE A 65 -6.09 4.22 2.33
N ASN A 66 -6.52 5.32 2.95
CA ASN A 66 -7.67 5.30 3.83
C ASN A 66 -8.26 6.70 4.00
N THR A 67 -9.54 6.76 4.36
CA THR A 67 -10.28 7.97 4.68
C THR A 67 -11.15 7.70 5.91
N TYR A 68 -11.14 8.61 6.87
CA TYR A 68 -12.03 8.54 8.03
C TYR A 68 -12.56 9.91 8.42
N THR A 69 -13.75 9.94 9.01
CA THR A 69 -14.40 11.17 9.46
C THR A 69 -14.35 11.30 10.97
N GLU A 70 -14.16 12.52 11.45
CA GLU A 70 -14.35 12.89 12.85
C GLU A 70 -15.73 13.53 12.96
N ILE A 71 -16.53 13.07 13.93
CA ILE A 71 -17.89 13.55 14.19
C ILE A 71 -17.93 14.11 15.60
N SER A 72 -18.48 15.30 15.75
CA SER A 72 -18.74 15.91 17.05
C SER A 72 -20.23 16.02 17.31
N THR A 73 -20.59 15.79 18.56
CA THR A 73 -21.94 15.98 19.07
C THR A 73 -21.91 17.11 20.08
N SER A 74 -22.77 18.10 19.88
CA SER A 74 -22.93 19.25 20.76
C SER A 74 -24.38 19.36 21.21
N ILE A 75 -24.58 19.74 22.47
CA ILE A 75 -25.90 20.03 23.01
C ILE A 75 -26.07 21.55 22.96
N GLY A 76 -27.04 22.00 22.18
CA GLY A 76 -27.41 23.40 22.10
C GLY A 76 -28.71 23.66 22.86
N ARG A 77 -28.85 24.88 23.37
CA ARG A 77 -30.08 25.33 24.03
C ARG A 77 -30.53 26.63 23.40
N SER A 78 -31.79 26.69 22.99
CA SER A 78 -32.43 27.90 22.49
C SER A 78 -33.71 28.15 23.27
N GLY A 79 -33.69 29.18 24.13
CA GLY A 79 -34.79 29.44 25.07
C GLY A 79 -35.01 28.27 26.05
N TYR A 80 -36.18 27.64 25.94
CA TYR A 80 -36.60 26.51 26.78
C TYR A 80 -36.44 25.14 26.10
N SER A 81 -35.93 25.07 24.86
CA SER A 81 -35.68 23.80 24.18
C SER A 81 -34.20 23.42 24.17
N GLU A 82 -33.94 22.13 24.37
CA GLU A 82 -32.64 21.50 24.15
C GLU A 82 -32.66 20.77 22.81
N TYR A 83 -31.56 20.85 22.07
CA TYR A 83 -31.37 20.14 20.81
C TYR A 83 -29.98 19.53 20.74
N ILE A 84 -29.88 18.42 20.02
CA ILE A 84 -28.62 17.72 19.77
C ILE A 84 -28.18 18.04 18.35
N ASN A 85 -27.00 18.63 18.22
CA ASN A 85 -26.35 18.88 16.94
C ASN A 85 -25.21 17.89 16.73
N VAL A 86 -25.36 17.03 15.73
CA VAL A 86 -24.32 16.13 15.25
C VAL A 86 -23.78 16.69 13.93
N HIS A 87 -22.48 16.91 13.85
CA HIS A 87 -21.84 17.41 12.64
C HIS A 87 -20.46 16.78 12.44
N THR A 88 -20.09 16.61 11.17
CA THR A 88 -18.73 16.22 10.79
C THR A 88 -17.79 17.39 11.06
N THR A 89 -16.77 17.16 11.87
CA THR A 89 -15.74 18.16 12.19
C THR A 89 -14.52 18.02 11.30
N ASN A 90 -14.19 16.80 10.85
CA ASN A 90 -13.09 16.60 9.93
C ASN A 90 -13.30 15.44 8.96
N ILE A 91 -12.69 15.56 7.79
CA ILE A 91 -12.48 14.46 6.85
C ILE A 91 -10.97 14.32 6.71
N ASN A 92 -10.46 13.20 7.20
CA ASN A 92 -9.04 12.88 7.23
C ASN A 92 -8.71 11.89 6.12
N PHE A 93 -7.66 12.20 5.36
CA PHE A 93 -7.13 11.35 4.30
C PHE A 93 -5.76 10.85 4.70
N ILE A 94 -5.54 9.54 4.61
CA ILE A 94 -4.28 8.89 4.95
C ILE A 94 -3.58 8.50 3.66
N PHE A 95 -2.38 9.02 3.48
CA PHE A 95 -1.52 8.73 2.34
C PHE A 95 -0.28 7.96 2.77
N LYS A 96 0.27 7.14 1.87
CA LYS A 96 1.59 6.52 2.01
C LYS A 96 2.46 6.76 0.78
N ARG A 97 3.77 6.68 0.92
CA ARG A 97 4.71 6.49 -0.20
C ARG A 97 5.98 5.76 0.26
N PRO A 98 6.77 5.15 -0.64
CA PRO A 98 8.03 4.53 -0.27
C PRO A 98 9.00 5.57 0.28
N LEU A 99 9.68 5.25 1.38
CA LEU A 99 10.83 6.03 1.83
C LEU A 99 11.90 5.93 0.74
N SER A 100 12.31 7.09 0.22
CA SER A 100 13.48 7.17 -0.65
C SER A 100 14.64 6.50 0.09
N SER A 101 15.24 5.45 -0.47
CA SER A 101 16.39 4.82 0.14
C SER A 101 17.43 5.90 0.39
N ILE A 102 17.79 6.12 1.66
CA ILE A 102 18.96 6.91 2.01
C ILE A 102 20.12 6.12 1.42
N SER A 103 20.59 6.53 0.24
CA SER A 103 21.88 6.09 -0.26
C SER A 103 22.91 6.65 0.71
N THR A 104 23.22 5.89 1.75
CA THR A 104 24.42 6.08 2.55
C THR A 104 25.56 5.95 1.56
N THR A 105 25.99 7.09 1.03
CA THR A 105 27.21 7.19 0.24
C THR A 105 28.31 6.92 1.25
N GLN A 106 28.74 5.67 1.33
CA GLN A 106 29.89 5.25 2.08
C GLN A 106 31.09 6.03 1.49
N PRO A 107 31.78 6.89 2.26
CA PRO A 107 33.01 7.48 1.76
C PRO A 107 33.99 6.33 1.54
N ALA A 108 34.53 6.25 0.33
CA ALA A 108 35.66 5.38 0.05
C ALA A 108 36.88 5.95 0.79
N GLU A 109 37.36 5.22 1.79
CA GLU A 109 38.73 5.29 2.28
C GLU A 109 39.47 4.01 1.88
#